data_AF-A0A967X1R6-F1
#
_entry.id   AF-A0A967X1R6-F1
#
_cell.length_a   1.000
_cell.length_b   1.000
_cell.length_c   1.000
_cell.angle_alpha   90.00
_cell.angle_beta   90.00
_cell.angle_gamma   90.00
#
_symmetry.space_group_name_H-M   'P 1'
#
loop_
_entity.id
_entity.type
_entity.pdbx_description
1 polymer ?
#
loop_
_entity_poly.entity_id
_entity_poly.type
_entity_poly.pdbx_seq_one_letter_code
_entity_poly.pdbx_strand_id
1 'polypeptide(L)'
;RTKETADHSLPYVIAAAIVDRQVTPAQFEPDKIMEPKIREQLGKVEVVADPDIESVFPELQRVMATITTTGGDELGEQLDYPKGDPRNPLT
;
A
#
# COMPACT_ATOMS: atom_id res chain seq x y z
N ARG A 1 -8.42 -3.13 13.21
CA ARG A 1 -9.15 -3.20 14.51
C ARG A 1 -8.23 -3.78 15.60
N THR A 2 -7.22 -4.55 15.21
CA THR A 2 -6.05 -4.97 16.00
C THR A 2 -4.80 -4.81 15.13
N LYS A 3 -3.60 -4.97 15.71
CA LYS A 3 -2.34 -4.98 14.97
C LYS A 3 -2.32 -6.05 13.86
N GLU A 4 -2.70 -7.29 14.20
CA GLU A 4 -2.66 -8.44 13.29
C GLU A 4 -3.66 -8.33 12.11
N THR A 5 -4.69 -7.48 12.24
CA THR A 5 -5.62 -7.21 11.14
C THR A 5 -5.20 -6.00 10.31
N ALA A 6 -4.24 -5.21 10.78
CA ALA A 6 -3.74 -4.01 10.12
C ALA A 6 -2.47 -4.30 9.31
N ASP A 7 -1.54 -5.11 9.85
CA ASP A 7 -0.32 -5.54 9.16
C ASP A 7 -0.59 -6.51 7.98
N HIS A 8 -1.71 -7.24 8.03
CA HIS A 8 -2.21 -8.06 6.93
C HIS A 8 -3.26 -7.37 6.05
N SER A 9 -3.49 -6.06 6.21
CA SER A 9 -4.46 -5.30 5.43
C SER A 9 -3.75 -4.36 4.44
N LEU A 10 -3.74 -4.75 3.16
CA LEU A 10 -3.24 -3.88 2.08
C LEU A 10 -3.90 -2.48 2.09
N PRO A 11 -5.24 -2.34 2.23
CA PRO A 11 -5.86 -1.03 2.31
C PRO A 11 -5.35 -0.15 3.46
N TYR A 12 -5.11 -0.75 4.63
CA TYR A 12 -4.58 -0.01 5.78
C TYR A 12 -3.14 0.45 5.55
N VAL A 13 -2.28 -0.46 5.06
CA VAL A 13 -0.88 -0.16 4.78
C VAL A 13 -0.74 0.98 3.77
N ILE A 14 -1.55 0.96 2.71
CA ILE A 14 -1.58 2.04 1.70
C ILE A 14 -2.07 3.36 2.32
N ALA A 15 -3.16 3.33 3.09
CA ALA A 15 -3.68 4.52 3.76
C ALA A 15 -2.65 5.15 4.72
N ALA A 16 -1.96 4.33 5.52
CA ALA A 16 -0.91 4.77 6.41
C ALA A 16 0.28 5.36 5.64
N ALA A 17 0.71 4.72 4.54
CA ALA A 17 1.77 5.21 3.67
C ALA A 17 1.43 6.59 3.07
N ILE A 18 0.18 6.82 2.67
CA ILE A 18 -0.27 8.11 2.13
C ILE A 18 -0.22 9.21 3.21
N VAL A 19 -0.71 8.92 4.42
CA VAL A 19 -0.82 9.91 5.50
C VAL A 19 0.53 10.22 6.14
N ASP A 20 1.27 9.18 6.54
CA ASP A 20 2.50 9.31 7.31
C ASP A 20 3.77 9.31 6.43
N ARG A 21 3.64 9.01 5.14
CA ARG A 21 4.77 8.86 4.18
C ARG A 21 5.79 7.81 4.57
N GLN A 22 5.38 6.87 5.42
CA GLN A 22 6.18 5.75 5.89
C GLN A 22 5.28 4.63 6.39
N VAL A 23 5.80 3.42 6.39
CA VAL A 23 5.18 2.26 7.04
C VAL A 23 6.24 1.59 7.90
N THR A 24 6.11 1.74 9.22
CA THR A 24 7.00 1.18 10.23
C THR A 24 6.14 0.54 11.34
N PRO A 25 6.74 -0.17 12.32
CA PRO A 25 5.97 -0.69 13.46
C PRO A 25 5.09 0.36 14.17
N ALA A 26 5.50 1.64 14.17
CA ALA A 26 4.74 2.71 14.81
C ALA A 26 3.33 2.91 14.22
N GLN A 27 3.14 2.65 12.92
CA GLN A 27 1.83 2.77 12.26
C GLN A 27 0.87 1.65 12.69
N PHE A 28 1.34 0.62 13.39
CA PHE A 28 0.50 -0.49 13.86
C PHE A 28 0.23 -0.45 15.37
N GLU A 29 0.61 0.63 16.05
CA GLU A 29 0.21 0.87 17.43
C GLU A 29 -1.30 1.18 17.50
N PRO A 30 -2.01 0.78 18.58
CA PRO A 30 -3.47 0.88 18.67
C PRO A 30 -4.02 2.28 18.39
N ASP A 31 -3.37 3.31 18.92
CA ASP A 31 -3.79 4.70 18.72
C ASP A 31 -3.63 5.14 17.27
N LYS A 32 -2.55 4.69 16.60
CA LYS A 32 -2.30 4.97 15.19
C LYS A 32 -3.27 4.24 14.26
N ILE A 33 -3.61 2.99 14.57
CA ILE A 33 -4.65 2.23 13.84
C ILE A 33 -5.99 2.95 13.83
N MET A 34 -6.29 3.70 14.89
CA MET A 34 -7.53 4.44 15.03
C MET A 34 -7.43 5.90 14.59
N GLU A 35 -6.28 6.35 14.07
CA GLU A 35 -6.07 7.74 13.69
C GLU A 35 -7.09 8.20 12.62
N PRO A 36 -7.83 9.30 12.85
CA PRO A 36 -8.88 9.76 11.94
C PRO A 36 -8.42 9.96 10.50
N LYS A 37 -7.21 10.50 10.29
CA LYS A 37 -6.65 10.75 8.95
C LYS A 37 -6.41 9.47 8.16
N ILE A 38 -5.85 8.43 8.82
CA ILE A 38 -5.63 7.13 8.20
C ILE A 38 -6.98 6.47 7.87
N ARG A 39 -7.93 6.53 8.81
CA ARG A 39 -9.28 5.98 8.59
C ARG A 39 -10.03 6.66 7.45
N GLU A 40 -9.83 7.96 7.26
CA GLU A 40 -10.42 8.70 6.14
C GLU A 40 -9.89 8.22 4.79
N GLN A 41 -8.58 7.94 4.69
CA GLN A 41 -8.00 7.41 3.44
C GLN A 41 -8.33 5.93 3.24
N LEU A 42 -8.45 5.15 4.32
CA LEU A 42 -8.77 3.72 4.27
C LEU A 42 -10.03 3.43 3.44
N GLY A 43 -11.07 4.27 3.57
CA GLY A 43 -12.31 4.12 2.81
C GLY A 43 -12.21 4.46 1.32
N LYS A 44 -11.07 5.00 0.87
CA LYS A 44 -10.81 5.40 -0.53
C LYS A 44 -9.89 4.41 -1.25
N VAL A 45 -9.31 3.44 -0.54
CA VAL A 45 -8.41 2.45 -1.13
C VAL A 45 -9.23 1.27 -1.63
N GLU A 46 -9.14 1.00 -2.93
CA GLU A 46 -9.67 -0.19 -3.57
C GLU A 46 -8.52 -1.12 -3.95
N VAL A 47 -8.70 -2.42 -3.71
CA VAL A 47 -7.73 -3.46 -4.12
C VAL A 47 -8.45 -4.39 -5.08
N VAL A 48 -7.94 -4.48 -6.29
CA VAL A 48 -8.51 -5.28 -7.38
C VAL A 48 -7.53 -6.38 -7.78
N ALA A 49 -8.07 -7.55 -8.13
CA ALA A 49 -7.29 -8.61 -8.75
C ALA A 49 -7.08 -8.26 -10.24
N ASP A 50 -5.86 -8.48 -10.72
CA ASP A 50 -5.47 -8.21 -12.10
C ASP A 50 -4.88 -9.49 -12.72
N PRO A 51 -5.52 -10.05 -13.78
CA PRO A 51 -5.05 -11.29 -14.40
C PRO A 51 -3.64 -11.22 -14.98
N ASP A 52 -3.21 -10.04 -15.44
CA ASP A 52 -1.87 -9.86 -16.01
C ASP A 52 -0.81 -9.87 -14.90
N ILE A 53 -1.12 -9.30 -13.73
CA ILE A 53 -0.28 -9.41 -12.53
C ILE A 53 -0.24 -10.87 -12.02
N GLU A 54 -1.38 -11.56 -11.97
CA GLU A 54 -1.42 -12.96 -11.56
C GLU A 54 -0.62 -13.87 -12.49
N SER A 55 -0.66 -13.61 -13.80
CA SER A 55 0.00 -14.45 -14.82
C SER A 55 1.52 -14.50 -14.70
N VAL A 56 2.14 -13.46 -14.12
CA VAL A 56 3.60 -13.35 -13.95
C VAL A 56 4.09 -13.75 -12.55
N PHE A 57 3.16 -14.01 -11.63
CA PHE A 57 3.51 -14.47 -10.28
C PHE A 57 3.87 -15.97 -10.30
N PRO A 58 4.88 -16.45 -9.54
CA PRO A 58 5.72 -15.71 -8.57
C PRO A 58 7.03 -15.16 -9.15
N GLU A 59 7.26 -15.25 -10.47
CA GLU A 59 8.51 -14.79 -11.08
C GLU A 59 8.73 -13.28 -10.87
N LEU A 60 7.66 -12.51 -11.06
CA LEU A 60 7.59 -11.09 -10.72
C LEU A 60 6.64 -10.87 -9.54
N GLN A 61 7.04 -10.02 -8.61
CA GLN A 61 6.18 -9.55 -7.51
C GLN A 61 5.56 -8.21 -7.92
N ARG A 62 4.91 -8.20 -9.09
CA ARG A 62 4.39 -6.99 -9.73
C ARG A 62 3.29 -6.36 -8.89
N VAL A 63 3.38 -5.04 -8.74
CA VAL A 63 2.37 -4.19 -8.13
C VAL A 63 2.13 -2.98 -9.01
N MET A 64 0.87 -2.55 -9.09
CA MET A 64 0.46 -1.30 -9.73
C MET A 64 -0.35 -0.49 -8.73
N ALA A 65 -0.09 0.81 -8.65
CA ALA A 65 -0.86 1.73 -7.83
C ALA A 65 -1.23 2.98 -8.63
N THR A 66 -2.49 3.36 -8.57
CA THR A 66 -3.00 4.60 -9.17
C THR A 66 -3.67 5.44 -8.09
N ILE A 67 -3.37 6.73 -8.07
CA ILE A 67 -3.97 7.71 -7.16
C ILE A 67 -4.66 8.78 -8.00
N THR A 68 -5.97 8.92 -7.83
CA THR A 68 -6.71 10.08 -8.34
C THR A 68 -6.72 11.16 -7.27
N THR A 69 -6.18 12.34 -7.61
CA THR A 69 -6.12 13.48 -6.69
C THR A 69 -7.47 14.21 -6.62
N THR A 70 -7.65 15.07 -5.62
CA THR A 70 -8.86 15.90 -5.51
C THR A 70 -9.02 16.92 -6.64
N GLY A 71 -7.93 17.20 -7.39
CA GLY A 71 -7.97 18.01 -8.60
C GLY A 71 -8.41 17.24 -9.85
N GLY A 72 -8.53 15.91 -9.76
CA GLY A 72 -8.88 15.03 -10.87
C GLY A 72 -7.68 14.42 -11.60
N ASP A 73 -6.44 14.84 -11.29
CA ASP A 73 -5.24 14.25 -11.89
C ASP A 73 -5.05 12.80 -11.41
N GLU A 74 -4.63 11.92 -12.32
CA GLU A 74 -4.27 10.54 -12.03
C GLU A 74 -2.75 10.35 -12.05
N LEU A 75 -2.23 9.75 -10.99
CA LEU A 75 -0.81 9.43 -10.82
C LEU A 75 -0.68 7.92 -10.69
N GLY A 76 0.07 7.28 -11.59
CA GLY A 76 0.25 5.83 -11.60
C GLY A 76 1.72 5.43 -11.53
N GLU A 77 2.00 4.34 -10.83
CA GLU A 77 3.31 3.69 -10.82
C GLU A 77 3.15 2.16 -10.82
N GLN A 78 4.08 1.48 -11.48
CA GLN A 78 4.19 0.02 -11.45
C GLN A 78 5.62 -0.39 -11.09
N LEU A 79 5.74 -1.39 -10.22
CA LEU A 79 7.02 -1.98 -9.84
C LEU A 79 6.93 -3.50 -9.93
N ASP A 80 7.98 -4.13 -10.44
CA ASP A 80 8.05 -5.59 -10.58
C ASP A 80 8.81 -6.27 -9.43
N TYR A 81 9.66 -5.50 -8.75
CA TYR A 81 10.54 -5.96 -7.68
C TYR A 81 10.43 -5.05 -6.46
N PRO A 82 10.11 -5.58 -5.27
CA PRO A 82 10.07 -4.77 -4.05
C PRO A 82 11.48 -4.31 -3.68
N LYS A 83 11.58 -3.14 -3.02
CA LYS A 83 12.84 -2.64 -2.47
C LYS A 83 13.39 -3.68 -1.47
N GLY A 84 14.63 -4.14 -1.69
CA GLY A 84 15.25 -5.25 -0.98
C GLY A 84 15.44 -6.52 -1.80
N ASP A 85 14.73 -6.68 -2.92
CA ASP A 85 15.05 -7.72 -3.92
C ASP A 85 16.47 -7.49 -4.49
N PRO A 86 17.26 -8.53 -4.83
CA PRO A 86 18.56 -8.35 -5.48
C PRO A 86 18.52 -7.46 -6.74
N ARG A 87 17.39 -7.40 -7.44
CA ARG A 87 17.13 -6.58 -8.63
C ARG A 87 16.66 -5.16 -8.29
N ASN A 88 16.26 -4.91 -7.04
CA ASN A 88 15.91 -3.59 -6.50
C ASN A 88 16.54 -3.40 -5.10
N PRO A 89 17.88 -3.25 -5.02
CA PRO A 89 18.62 -3.28 -3.75
C PRO A 89 18.28 -2.08 -2.86
N LEU A 90 18.55 -2.20 -1.55
CA LEU A 90 18.31 -1.13 -0.57
C LEU A 90 19.25 0.08 -0.69
N THR A 91 20.29 -0.02 -1.51
CA THR A 91 21.29 1.03 -1.76
C THR A 91 20.69 2.28 -2.41
#